data_AF-A0A517SIN1-F1
#
_entry.id   AF-A0A517SIN1-F1
#
_cell.length_a   1.000
_cell.length_b   1.000
_cell.length_c   1.000
_cell.angle_alpha   90.00
_cell.angle_beta   90.00
_cell.angle_gamma   90.00
#
_symmetry.space_group_name_H-M   'P 1'
#
loop_
_entity.id
_entity.type
_entity.pdbx_description
1 polymer ?
#
loop_
_entity_poly.entity_id
_entity_poly.type
_entity_poly.pdbx_seq_one_letter_code
_entity_poly.pdbx_strand_id
1 'polypeptide(L)'
;MLVKTPARLIPFNNGNFGPSGSHLYYVKDGDNWGSVATRDGWANAKDFVEFNFQTRDPEEVNWYLQNFVGCTVSKDGKNYSFSSSDAVRMTDGSSQRGHIFTKNDIVTGPPVPLDDNDVARESVLKVLGETGTLSRIRFEMFTFHIDGPSYGRMKKYVEKRSIRVRHNSSLAADGRYDWESDTLNLGFTTAATVDRRSLIVHELTHAIMDERAASWLTRKRSEAIAFAAQCIYASELGYTLYNAIPGIPATGDDRKFEVGEKIAAAVARGTHKVPTSLENEMIEALKGDSHYGHYSGNTFYNGIIEREDPDWGGPVIPSQI
;
A
#
# COMPACT_ATOMS: atom_id res chain seq x y z
N MET A 1 19.37 -41.93 16.45
CA MET A 1 19.58 -40.80 15.52
C MET A 1 20.99 -40.31 15.71
N LEU A 2 21.72 -40.02 14.63
CA LEU A 2 23.04 -39.40 14.75
C LEU A 2 22.83 -37.90 15.00
N VAL A 3 23.38 -37.41 16.10
CA VAL A 3 23.29 -36.03 16.54
C VAL A 3 24.70 -35.58 16.87
N LYS A 4 25.13 -34.47 16.27
CA LYS A 4 26.45 -33.87 16.45
C LYS A 4 26.26 -32.45 16.95
N THR A 5 26.97 -32.09 18.01
CA THR A 5 26.93 -30.71 18.50
C THR A 5 27.50 -29.77 17.42
N PRO A 6 26.81 -28.67 17.07
CA PRO A 6 27.27 -27.76 16.02
C PRO A 6 28.66 -27.19 16.29
N ALA A 7 29.51 -27.14 15.25
CA ALA A 7 30.83 -26.53 15.35
C ALA A 7 30.76 -25.03 15.72
N ARG A 8 29.69 -24.36 15.32
CA ARG A 8 29.37 -22.98 15.69
C ARG A 8 27.93 -22.93 16.23
N LEU A 9 27.81 -22.82 17.54
CA LEU A 9 26.52 -22.77 18.21
C LEU A 9 25.85 -21.41 18.01
N ILE A 10 24.61 -21.41 17.51
CA ILE A 10 23.75 -20.23 17.52
C ILE A 10 23.26 -20.02 18.97
N PRO A 11 23.31 -18.81 19.53
CA PRO A 11 22.77 -18.57 20.87
C PRO A 11 21.25 -18.83 20.92
N PHE A 12 20.83 -19.67 21.87
CA PHE A 12 19.41 -19.87 22.16
C PHE A 12 18.93 -18.80 23.14
N ASN A 13 18.29 -17.74 22.63
CA ASN A 13 17.74 -16.67 23.45
C ASN A 13 16.24 -16.91 23.71
N ASN A 14 15.91 -17.93 24.49
CA ASN A 14 14.52 -18.35 24.79
C ASN A 14 13.64 -18.46 23.53
N GLY A 15 14.09 -19.26 22.56
CA GLY A 15 13.40 -19.44 21.29
C GLY A 15 13.73 -18.39 20.22
N ASN A 16 14.33 -17.25 20.58
CA ASN A 16 14.73 -16.24 19.60
C ASN A 16 16.15 -16.48 19.07
N PHE A 17 16.31 -17.46 18.18
CA PHE A 17 17.60 -17.82 17.55
C PHE A 17 17.65 -17.51 16.05
N GLY A 18 16.59 -16.93 15.50
CA GLY A 18 16.46 -16.68 14.06
C GLY A 18 17.25 -15.47 13.56
N PRO A 19 17.49 -15.38 12.24
CA PRO A 19 18.03 -14.18 11.61
C PRO A 19 17.16 -12.94 11.86
N SER A 20 17.78 -11.77 11.95
CA SER A 20 17.05 -10.49 12.06
C SER A 20 16.13 -10.27 10.87
N GLY A 21 14.89 -9.83 11.12
CA GLY A 21 13.90 -9.56 10.08
C GLY A 21 13.17 -10.80 9.55
N SER A 22 13.34 -11.96 10.19
CA SER A 22 12.60 -13.17 9.85
C SER A 22 11.23 -13.27 10.55
N HIS A 23 10.36 -14.13 10.01
CA HIS A 23 9.03 -14.42 10.54
C HIS A 23 9.00 -15.78 11.24
N LEU A 24 8.24 -15.87 12.33
CA LEU A 24 8.04 -17.12 13.08
C LEU A 24 7.07 -18.04 12.33
N TYR A 25 7.51 -19.27 12.05
CA TYR A 25 6.66 -20.33 11.51
C TYR A 25 6.57 -21.50 12.47
N TYR A 26 5.40 -21.70 13.08
CA TYR A 26 5.12 -22.86 13.93
C TYR A 26 4.91 -24.10 13.07
N VAL A 27 5.76 -25.10 13.28
CA VAL A 27 5.75 -26.31 12.46
C VAL A 27 4.47 -27.14 12.71
N LYS A 28 4.03 -27.86 11.68
CA LYS A 28 2.79 -28.65 11.67
C LYS A 28 3.08 -30.09 11.24
N ASP A 29 2.15 -30.98 11.54
CA ASP A 29 2.26 -32.37 11.06
C ASP A 29 2.26 -32.41 9.53
N GLY A 30 3.21 -33.16 8.97
CA GLY A 30 3.39 -33.25 7.52
C GLY A 30 4.32 -32.20 6.93
N ASP A 31 4.74 -31.19 7.69
CA ASP A 31 5.82 -30.30 7.25
C ASP A 31 7.14 -31.07 7.12
N ASN A 32 7.96 -30.62 6.16
CA ASN A 32 9.36 -30.96 6.03
C ASN A 32 10.11 -29.74 5.49
N TRP A 33 11.44 -29.76 5.51
CA TRP A 33 12.24 -28.65 5.03
C TRP A 33 11.86 -28.21 3.60
N GLY A 34 11.61 -29.16 2.70
CA GLY A 34 11.22 -28.87 1.32
C GLY A 34 9.84 -28.21 1.22
N SER A 35 8.84 -28.72 1.93
CA SER A 35 7.48 -28.18 1.85
C SER A 35 7.38 -26.77 2.44
N VAL A 36 8.14 -26.48 3.50
CA VAL A 36 8.17 -25.13 4.10
C VAL A 36 9.03 -24.18 3.25
N ALA A 37 10.21 -24.60 2.80
CA ALA A 37 11.09 -23.80 1.94
C ALA A 37 10.39 -23.37 0.64
N THR A 38 9.67 -24.29 -0.02
CA THR A 38 8.91 -23.98 -1.23
C THR A 38 7.81 -22.95 -0.96
N ARG A 39 7.11 -23.07 0.17
CA ARG A 39 6.05 -22.13 0.56
C ARG A 39 6.62 -20.73 0.85
N ASP A 40 7.82 -20.68 1.41
CA ASP A 40 8.56 -19.45 1.68
C ASP A 40 9.35 -18.93 0.46
N GLY A 41 9.19 -19.55 -0.72
CA GLY A 41 9.80 -19.08 -1.96
C GLY A 41 11.32 -19.26 -2.04
N TRP A 42 11.86 -20.32 -1.45
CA TRP A 42 13.25 -20.73 -1.64
C TRP A 42 13.37 -21.71 -2.79
N ALA A 43 14.47 -21.59 -3.56
CA ALA A 43 14.77 -22.52 -4.65
C ALA A 43 15.26 -23.89 -4.14
N ASN A 44 15.83 -23.94 -2.94
CA ASN A 44 16.41 -25.15 -2.35
C ASN A 44 16.24 -25.17 -0.83
N ALA A 45 15.77 -26.31 -0.31
CA ALA A 45 15.61 -26.56 1.12
C ALA A 45 16.92 -26.42 1.92
N LYS A 46 18.08 -26.72 1.32
CA LYS A 46 19.37 -26.58 2.01
C LYS A 46 19.71 -25.13 2.35
N ASP A 47 19.34 -24.18 1.49
CA ASP A 47 19.56 -22.76 1.75
C ASP A 47 18.63 -22.26 2.86
N PHE A 48 17.40 -22.79 2.90
CA PHE A 48 16.44 -22.52 3.96
C PHE A 48 16.89 -23.09 5.32
N VAL A 49 17.51 -24.28 5.34
CA VAL A 49 18.12 -24.87 6.54
C VAL A 49 19.30 -24.03 7.02
N GLU A 50 20.19 -23.63 6.11
CA GLU A 50 21.33 -22.79 6.45
C GLU A 50 20.90 -21.40 6.95
N PHE A 51 19.84 -20.82 6.38
CA PHE A 51 19.23 -19.60 6.90
C PHE A 51 18.81 -19.74 8.37
N ASN A 52 18.21 -20.87 8.74
CA ASN A 52 17.77 -21.13 10.11
C ASN A 52 18.92 -21.45 11.07
N PHE A 53 19.89 -22.28 10.65
CA PHE A 53 20.84 -22.93 11.55
C PHE A 53 22.32 -22.70 11.23
N GLN A 54 22.63 -21.91 10.20
CA GLN A 54 24.00 -21.58 9.76
C GLN A 54 24.87 -22.82 9.51
N THR A 55 24.23 -23.95 9.17
CA THR A 55 24.89 -25.23 8.86
C THR A 55 24.08 -25.99 7.82
N ARG A 56 24.76 -26.88 7.10
CA ARG A 56 24.16 -27.85 6.17
C ARG A 56 24.49 -29.29 6.56
N ASP A 57 25.21 -29.49 7.67
CA ASP A 57 25.55 -30.82 8.21
C ASP A 57 24.29 -31.44 8.85
N PRO A 58 23.78 -32.57 8.32
CA PRO A 58 22.55 -33.19 8.82
C PRO A 58 22.58 -33.54 10.32
N GLU A 59 23.75 -33.90 10.86
CA GLU A 59 23.86 -34.26 12.27
C GLU A 59 23.77 -33.04 13.20
N GLU A 60 24.25 -31.89 12.73
CA GLU A 60 24.10 -30.59 13.41
C GLU A 60 22.68 -30.03 13.28
N VAL A 61 22.05 -30.22 12.11
CA VAL A 61 20.64 -29.87 11.90
C VAL A 61 19.75 -30.67 12.85
N ASN A 62 20.00 -31.98 13.01
CA ASN A 62 19.27 -32.79 13.98
C ASN A 62 19.47 -32.31 15.42
N TRP A 63 20.67 -31.83 15.76
CA TRP A 63 20.91 -31.23 17.07
C TRP A 63 20.02 -30.00 17.29
N TYR A 64 19.93 -29.09 16.31
CA TYR A 64 19.05 -27.92 16.43
C TYR A 64 17.56 -28.30 16.43
N LEU A 65 17.14 -29.26 15.62
CA LEU A 65 15.75 -29.73 15.63
C LEU A 65 15.37 -30.28 17.02
N GLN A 66 16.25 -31.04 17.65
CA GLN A 66 16.01 -31.55 19.00
C GLN A 66 16.00 -30.45 20.05
N ASN A 67 16.98 -29.54 20.02
CA ASN A 67 17.23 -28.61 21.12
C ASN A 67 16.51 -27.27 20.98
N PHE A 68 16.22 -26.80 19.77
CA PHE A 68 15.67 -25.47 19.50
C PHE A 68 14.22 -25.54 19.03
N VAL A 69 13.89 -26.56 18.23
CA VAL A 69 12.50 -26.79 17.77
C VAL A 69 11.75 -27.73 18.72
N GLY A 70 12.46 -28.63 19.40
CA GLY A 70 11.87 -29.59 20.33
C GLY A 70 11.36 -30.87 19.66
N CYS A 71 11.91 -31.21 18.49
CA CYS A 71 11.53 -32.41 17.76
C CYS A 71 11.97 -33.68 18.51
N THR A 72 11.04 -34.63 18.68
CA THR A 72 11.32 -35.93 19.33
C THR A 72 11.09 -37.13 18.42
N VAL A 73 10.46 -36.93 17.25
CA VAL A 73 10.04 -38.00 16.34
C VAL A 73 10.90 -38.06 15.09
N SER A 74 11.16 -39.28 14.60
CA SER A 74 11.81 -39.53 13.31
C SER A 74 11.04 -40.58 12.51
N LYS A 75 10.89 -40.33 11.22
CA LYS A 75 10.22 -41.27 10.28
C LYS A 75 11.19 -42.26 9.64
N ASP A 76 12.46 -41.88 9.47
CA ASP A 76 13.48 -42.66 8.76
C ASP A 76 14.60 -43.18 9.69
N GLY A 77 14.54 -42.84 10.99
CA GLY A 77 15.57 -43.15 11.99
C GLY A 77 16.84 -42.31 11.87
N LYS A 78 16.91 -41.42 10.88
CA LYS A 78 18.10 -40.62 10.52
C LYS A 78 17.89 -39.14 10.76
N ASN A 79 16.71 -38.59 10.49
CA ASN A 79 16.39 -37.17 10.63
C ASN A 79 15.15 -36.97 11.51
N TYR A 80 15.15 -35.92 12.31
CA TYR A 80 13.93 -35.49 13.00
C TYR A 80 12.86 -35.06 11.98
N SER A 81 11.61 -35.29 12.33
CA SER A 81 10.43 -34.89 11.56
C SER A 81 9.63 -33.88 12.35
N PHE A 82 9.13 -32.85 11.67
CA PHE A 82 8.26 -31.86 12.28
C PHE A 82 6.91 -32.46 12.70
N SER A 83 6.43 -32.03 13.87
CA SER A 83 5.11 -32.30 14.38
C SER A 83 4.48 -31.05 14.98
N SER A 84 3.15 -30.97 14.91
CA SER A 84 2.39 -29.91 15.61
C SER A 84 2.56 -29.95 17.13
N SER A 85 3.01 -31.10 17.68
CA SER A 85 3.27 -31.33 19.10
C SER A 85 4.69 -31.00 19.55
N ASP A 86 5.60 -30.66 18.62
CA ASP A 86 6.97 -30.30 18.98
C ASP A 86 6.98 -29.06 19.89
N ALA A 87 7.78 -29.11 20.94
CA ALA A 87 7.90 -28.02 21.90
C ALA A 87 9.29 -28.00 22.53
N VAL A 88 9.89 -26.81 22.60
CA VAL A 88 11.17 -26.57 23.25
C VAL A 88 10.95 -26.03 24.66
N ARG A 89 11.76 -26.50 25.61
CA ARG A 89 11.72 -26.03 27.00
C ARG A 89 12.58 -24.77 27.16
N MET A 90 12.01 -23.75 27.78
CA MET A 90 12.65 -22.46 28.04
C MET A 90 13.45 -22.45 29.33
N THR A 91 14.31 -21.44 29.47
CA THR A 91 15.13 -21.25 30.68
C THR A 91 14.30 -20.94 31.92
N ASP A 92 13.11 -20.33 31.75
CA ASP A 92 12.14 -20.09 32.82
C ASP A 92 11.29 -21.34 33.18
N GLY A 93 11.55 -22.47 32.51
CA GLY A 93 10.84 -23.73 32.72
C GLY A 93 9.54 -23.87 31.93
N SER A 94 9.08 -22.84 31.23
CA SER A 94 7.94 -22.91 30.30
C SER A 94 8.28 -23.71 29.04
N SER A 95 7.27 -24.03 28.23
CA SER A 95 7.46 -24.64 26.91
C SER A 95 6.92 -23.72 25.83
N GLN A 96 7.64 -23.58 24.74
CA GLN A 96 7.16 -22.92 23.53
C GLN A 96 6.98 -23.95 22.43
N ARG A 97 5.93 -23.77 21.62
CA ARG A 97 5.72 -24.59 20.45
C ARG A 97 6.90 -24.47 19.48
N GLY A 98 7.29 -25.61 18.91
CA GLY A 98 8.35 -25.73 17.94
C GLY A 98 8.10 -24.82 16.74
N HIS A 99 9.11 -24.05 16.39
CA HIS A 99 9.06 -23.12 15.28
C HIS A 99 10.42 -23.03 14.59
N ILE A 100 10.37 -22.55 13.37
CA ILE A 100 11.50 -22.16 12.55
C ILE A 100 11.24 -20.76 11.99
N PHE A 101 12.18 -20.22 11.24
CA PHE A 101 12.15 -18.87 10.70
C PHE A 101 12.02 -18.88 9.19
N THR A 102 11.19 -17.98 8.67
CA THR A 102 10.91 -17.80 7.24
C THR A 102 11.21 -16.36 6.82
N LYS A 103 11.59 -16.15 5.55
CA LYS A 103 11.85 -14.80 5.02
C LYS A 103 10.56 -14.04 4.71
N ASN A 104 9.47 -14.77 4.45
CA ASN A 104 8.12 -14.25 4.29
C ASN A 104 7.22 -14.76 5.42
N ASP A 105 6.13 -14.06 5.69
CA ASP A 105 5.07 -14.60 6.54
C ASP A 105 4.23 -15.62 5.75
N ILE A 106 4.56 -16.91 5.94
CA ILE A 106 3.86 -18.03 5.28
C ILE A 106 2.80 -18.68 6.16
N VAL A 107 2.55 -18.14 7.36
CA VAL A 107 1.54 -18.68 8.29
C VAL A 107 0.14 -18.51 7.70
N THR A 108 -0.04 -17.51 6.82
CA THR A 108 -1.30 -17.20 6.12
C THR A 108 -1.56 -18.05 4.86
N GLY A 109 -0.75 -19.07 4.55
CA GLY A 109 -0.88 -19.91 3.35
C GLY A 109 0.04 -19.47 2.21
N PRO A 110 -0.04 -20.06 0.99
CA PRO A 110 0.60 -19.46 -0.18
C PRO A 110 0.15 -18.00 -0.30
N PRO A 111 0.94 -17.09 -0.92
CA PRO A 111 0.46 -15.75 -1.19
C PRO A 111 -0.89 -15.89 -1.88
N VAL A 112 -1.96 -15.42 -1.23
CA VAL A 112 -3.25 -15.29 -1.91
C VAL A 112 -2.93 -14.42 -3.12
N PRO A 113 -3.21 -14.87 -4.36
CA PRO A 113 -3.03 -14.02 -5.53
C PRO A 113 -3.70 -12.69 -5.21
N LEU A 114 -2.95 -11.58 -5.35
CA LEU A 114 -3.48 -10.25 -5.06
C LEU A 114 -4.84 -10.13 -5.76
N ASP A 115 -5.89 -9.85 -4.99
CA ASP A 115 -7.17 -9.58 -5.60
C ASP A 115 -7.10 -8.23 -6.35
N ASP A 116 -8.13 -7.91 -7.12
CA ASP A 116 -8.16 -6.66 -7.86
C ASP A 116 -8.03 -5.41 -6.96
N ASN A 117 -8.48 -5.49 -5.70
CA ASN A 117 -8.38 -4.38 -4.75
C ASN A 117 -6.93 -4.21 -4.29
N ASP A 118 -6.23 -5.30 -4.02
CA ASP A 118 -4.82 -5.30 -3.66
C ASP A 118 -3.97 -4.80 -4.84
N VAL A 119 -4.25 -5.21 -6.08
CA VAL A 119 -3.57 -4.68 -7.28
C VAL A 119 -3.83 -3.18 -7.45
N ALA A 120 -5.08 -2.73 -7.29
CA ALA A 120 -5.44 -1.31 -7.32
C ALA A 120 -4.71 -0.52 -6.22
N ARG A 121 -4.63 -1.06 -5.00
CA ARG A 121 -3.92 -0.47 -3.86
C ARG A 121 -2.44 -0.33 -4.15
N GLU A 122 -1.78 -1.36 -4.66
CA GLU A 122 -0.36 -1.29 -5.05
C GLU A 122 -0.15 -0.24 -6.14
N SER A 123 -1.09 -0.11 -7.09
CA SER A 123 -1.04 0.95 -8.10
C SER A 123 -1.14 2.35 -7.49
N VAL A 124 -1.99 2.56 -6.47
CA VAL A 124 -2.10 3.83 -5.73
C VAL A 124 -0.84 4.11 -4.93
N LEU A 125 -0.29 3.10 -4.24
CA LEU A 125 0.96 3.23 -3.47
C LEU A 125 2.15 3.54 -4.38
N LYS A 126 2.18 3.00 -5.60
CA LYS A 126 3.19 3.35 -6.60
C LYS A 126 3.12 4.82 -7.00
N VAL A 127 1.93 5.37 -7.27
CA VAL A 127 1.73 6.80 -7.54
C VAL A 127 2.16 7.65 -6.33
N LEU A 128 1.76 7.25 -5.13
CA LEU A 128 2.17 7.90 -3.88
C LEU A 128 3.68 7.77 -3.57
N GLY A 129 4.37 6.82 -4.21
CA GLY A 129 5.81 6.64 -4.19
C GLY A 129 6.58 7.64 -5.07
N GLU A 130 5.89 8.36 -5.96
CA GLU A 130 6.49 9.36 -6.86
C GLU A 130 6.76 10.69 -6.15
N THR A 131 7.51 10.62 -5.06
CA THR A 131 7.76 11.74 -4.15
C THR A 131 8.35 12.97 -4.85
N GLY A 132 9.18 12.79 -5.88
CA GLY A 132 9.71 13.88 -6.71
C GLY A 132 8.60 14.70 -7.36
N THR A 133 7.68 14.04 -8.07
CA THR A 133 6.53 14.68 -8.74
C THR A 133 5.56 15.27 -7.72
N LEU A 134 5.17 14.49 -6.70
CA LEU A 134 4.19 14.94 -5.70
C LEU A 134 4.69 16.12 -4.86
N SER A 135 6.00 16.21 -4.61
CA SER A 135 6.59 17.35 -3.88
C SER A 135 6.44 18.70 -4.59
N ARG A 136 6.20 18.68 -5.90
CA ARG A 136 6.00 19.87 -6.74
C ARG A 136 4.55 20.38 -6.71
N ILE A 137 3.61 19.54 -6.29
CA ILE A 137 2.24 19.98 -6.04
C ILE A 137 2.24 20.84 -4.77
N ARG A 138 2.18 22.17 -4.94
CA ARG A 138 2.10 23.13 -3.83
C ARG A 138 1.32 24.36 -4.21
N PHE A 139 0.08 24.46 -3.74
CA PHE A 139 -0.77 25.62 -3.99
C PHE A 139 -1.82 25.87 -2.89
N GLU A 140 -2.34 27.08 -2.84
CA GLU A 140 -3.50 27.51 -2.06
C GLU A 140 -4.59 27.96 -3.03
N MET A 141 -5.79 27.40 -2.88
CA MET A 141 -6.96 27.74 -3.67
C MET A 141 -8.20 27.73 -2.78
N PHE A 142 -9.04 28.76 -2.87
CA PHE A 142 -10.17 29.00 -1.98
C PHE A 142 -9.82 28.94 -0.49
N THR A 143 -8.62 29.40 -0.12
CA THR A 143 -8.04 29.31 1.24
C THR A 143 -7.67 27.89 1.71
N PHE A 144 -7.83 26.87 0.87
CA PHE A 144 -7.39 25.51 1.15
C PHE A 144 -5.98 25.26 0.58
N HIS A 145 -5.09 24.68 1.39
CA HIS A 145 -3.69 24.42 1.01
C HIS A 145 -3.46 22.96 0.61
N ILE A 146 -2.90 22.71 -0.58
CA ILE A 146 -2.42 21.39 -1.01
C ILE A 146 -0.90 21.43 -1.12
N ASP A 147 -0.24 20.41 -0.58
CA ASP A 147 1.21 20.23 -0.65
C ASP A 147 1.63 18.75 -0.77
N GLY A 148 2.86 18.52 -1.22
CA GLY A 148 3.47 17.18 -1.26
C GLY A 148 3.42 16.40 0.06
N PRO A 149 3.72 17.00 1.23
CA PRO A 149 3.58 16.35 2.54
C PRO A 149 2.18 15.78 2.81
N SER A 150 1.12 16.41 2.30
CA SER A 150 -0.26 15.90 2.45
C SER A 150 -0.45 14.56 1.74
N TYR A 151 0.10 14.38 0.53
CA TYR A 151 0.12 13.08 -0.14
C TYR A 151 0.97 12.06 0.61
N GLY A 152 2.06 12.49 1.25
CA GLY A 152 2.84 11.64 2.15
C GLY A 152 2.03 11.09 3.33
N ARG A 153 1.05 11.85 3.86
CA ARG A 153 0.09 11.35 4.86
C ARG A 153 -0.90 10.38 4.25
N MET A 154 -1.42 10.67 3.05
CA MET A 154 -2.32 9.75 2.33
C MET A 154 -1.66 8.39 2.08
N LYS A 155 -0.37 8.35 1.75
CA LYS A 155 0.40 7.11 1.64
C LYS A 155 0.31 6.27 2.90
N LYS A 156 0.52 6.88 4.07
CA LYS A 156 0.41 6.18 5.36
C LYS A 156 -1.00 5.65 5.61
N TYR A 157 -2.03 6.41 5.27
CA TYR A 157 -3.41 5.93 5.41
C TYR A 157 -3.72 4.77 4.48
N VAL A 158 -3.23 4.77 3.24
CA VAL A 158 -3.40 3.64 2.30
C VAL A 158 -2.57 2.42 2.72
N GLU A 159 -1.34 2.62 3.23
CA GLU A 159 -0.49 1.55 3.79
C GLU A 159 -1.17 0.86 4.97
N LYS A 160 -1.75 1.64 5.88
CA LYS A 160 -2.50 1.17 7.05
C LYS A 160 -3.94 0.73 6.75
N ARG A 161 -4.41 0.87 5.49
CA ARG A 161 -5.80 0.62 5.07
C ARG A 161 -6.86 1.49 5.78
N SER A 162 -6.46 2.61 6.39
CA SER A 162 -7.40 3.62 6.92
C SER A 162 -8.12 4.38 5.79
N ILE A 163 -7.46 4.55 4.64
CA ILE A 163 -8.15 4.78 3.36
C ILE A 163 -8.15 3.45 2.62
N ARG A 164 -9.34 2.95 2.30
CA ARG A 164 -9.51 1.71 1.53
C ARG A 164 -9.35 2.01 0.04
N VAL A 165 -8.75 1.07 -0.70
CA VAL A 165 -8.73 1.13 -2.17
C VAL A 165 -9.56 -0.03 -2.69
N ARG A 166 -10.53 0.25 -3.55
CA ARG A 166 -11.40 -0.76 -4.15
C ARG A 166 -11.40 -0.65 -5.66
N HIS A 167 -11.25 -1.79 -6.33
CA HIS A 167 -11.54 -1.87 -7.76
C HIS A 167 -13.05 -1.96 -7.95
N ASN A 168 -13.60 -1.04 -8.74
CA ASN A 168 -15.00 -1.03 -9.13
C ASN A 168 -15.10 -0.85 -10.65
N SER A 169 -15.17 -1.97 -11.37
CA SER A 169 -15.22 -1.98 -12.83
C SER A 169 -16.40 -1.20 -13.44
N SER A 170 -17.46 -0.88 -12.68
CA SER A 170 -18.57 -0.05 -13.16
C SER A 170 -18.17 1.41 -13.43
N LEU A 171 -17.04 1.86 -12.87
CA LEU A 171 -16.49 3.21 -13.09
C LEU A 171 -15.65 3.29 -14.37
N ALA A 172 -15.37 2.17 -15.04
CA ALA A 172 -14.56 2.12 -16.26
C ALA A 172 -13.19 2.82 -16.15
N ALA A 173 -13.01 4.01 -16.73
CA ALA A 173 -11.75 4.76 -16.64
C ALA A 173 -11.72 5.77 -15.49
N ASP A 174 -12.81 5.88 -14.73
CA ASP A 174 -13.06 6.91 -13.73
C ASP A 174 -12.68 6.46 -12.31
N GLY A 175 -12.77 7.40 -11.36
CA GLY A 175 -12.48 7.21 -9.95
C GLY A 175 -13.45 7.99 -9.08
N ARG A 176 -13.52 7.61 -7.80
CA ARG A 176 -14.25 8.37 -6.79
C ARG A 176 -13.72 8.08 -5.40
N TYR A 177 -13.39 9.12 -4.66
CA TYR A 177 -13.27 9.07 -3.21
C TYR A 177 -14.65 9.18 -2.53
N ASP A 178 -14.92 8.26 -1.60
CA ASP A 178 -16.14 8.22 -0.80
C ASP A 178 -15.84 8.52 0.66
N TRP A 179 -16.17 9.74 1.08
CA TRP A 179 -15.88 10.28 2.42
C TRP A 179 -16.64 9.56 3.55
N GLU A 180 -17.83 9.02 3.29
CA GLU A 180 -18.59 8.32 4.33
C GLU A 180 -17.90 7.02 4.78
N SER A 181 -17.15 6.43 3.85
CA SER A 181 -16.58 5.11 3.97
C SER A 181 -15.05 5.11 3.86
N ASP A 182 -14.41 6.28 3.82
CA ASP A 182 -12.96 6.46 3.63
C ASP A 182 -12.40 5.58 2.49
N THR A 183 -13.12 5.52 1.36
CA THR A 183 -12.83 4.56 0.28
C THR A 183 -12.55 5.23 -1.05
N LEU A 184 -11.38 4.94 -1.60
CA LEU A 184 -10.97 5.26 -2.96
C LEU A 184 -11.44 4.15 -3.92
N ASN A 185 -12.48 4.41 -4.69
CA ASN A 185 -13.01 3.51 -5.71
C ASN A 185 -12.41 3.85 -7.07
N LEU A 186 -11.82 2.86 -7.76
CA LEU A 186 -11.18 3.05 -9.06
C LEU A 186 -11.77 2.09 -10.09
N GLY A 187 -12.05 2.58 -11.29
CA GLY A 187 -12.50 1.76 -12.43
C GLY A 187 -11.44 0.83 -13.02
N PHE A 188 -10.21 0.93 -12.52
CA PHE A 188 -9.05 0.20 -13.03
C PHE A 188 -8.18 -0.31 -11.87
N THR A 189 -7.50 -1.43 -12.11
CA THR A 189 -6.53 -2.00 -11.16
C THR A 189 -5.12 -1.44 -11.34
N THR A 190 -4.79 -0.92 -12.52
CA THR A 190 -3.44 -0.39 -12.82
C THR A 190 -3.48 0.99 -13.46
N ALA A 191 -2.66 1.89 -12.93
CA ALA A 191 -2.48 3.26 -13.40
C ALA A 191 -1.32 3.33 -14.42
N ALA A 192 -1.49 2.63 -15.55
CA ALA A 192 -0.46 2.55 -16.59
C ALA A 192 -0.27 3.84 -17.40
N THR A 193 -1.27 4.73 -17.42
CA THR A 193 -1.25 5.99 -18.17
C THR A 193 -1.13 7.19 -17.23
N VAL A 194 -0.66 8.33 -17.77
CA VAL A 194 -0.60 9.59 -17.01
C VAL A 194 -2.00 10.01 -16.56
N ASP A 195 -3.03 9.81 -17.40
CA ASP A 195 -4.43 10.12 -17.06
C ASP A 195 -4.89 9.39 -15.79
N ARG A 196 -4.68 8.06 -15.72
CA ARG A 196 -5.07 7.25 -14.56
C ARG A 196 -4.28 7.62 -13.30
N ARG A 197 -2.99 7.92 -13.45
CA ARG A 197 -2.15 8.37 -12.33
C ARG A 197 -2.60 9.73 -11.81
N SER A 198 -2.93 10.65 -12.72
CA SER A 198 -3.43 11.98 -12.38
C SER A 198 -4.82 11.93 -11.74
N LEU A 199 -5.68 11.01 -12.21
CA LEU A 199 -6.97 10.74 -11.59
C LEU A 199 -6.84 10.19 -10.16
N ILE A 200 -5.87 9.31 -9.89
CA ILE A 200 -5.57 8.91 -8.49
C ILE A 200 -5.22 10.14 -7.64
N VAL A 201 -4.43 11.09 -8.17
CA VAL A 201 -4.09 12.33 -7.46
C VAL A 201 -5.33 13.22 -7.24
N HIS A 202 -6.24 13.28 -8.21
CA HIS A 202 -7.55 13.95 -8.07
C HIS A 202 -8.30 13.40 -6.86
N GLU A 203 -8.52 12.09 -6.81
CA GLU A 203 -9.31 11.47 -5.76
C GLU A 203 -8.63 11.53 -4.39
N LEU A 204 -7.30 11.42 -4.34
CA LEU A 204 -6.54 11.61 -3.11
C LEU A 204 -6.59 13.06 -2.61
N THR A 205 -6.82 14.03 -3.50
CA THR A 205 -7.03 15.43 -3.10
C THR A 205 -8.34 15.59 -2.33
N HIS A 206 -9.39 14.86 -2.71
CA HIS A 206 -10.62 14.78 -1.91
C HIS A 206 -10.36 14.14 -0.55
N ALA A 207 -9.56 13.07 -0.47
CA ALA A 207 -9.17 12.46 0.79
C ALA A 207 -8.35 13.41 1.70
N ILE A 208 -7.51 14.28 1.13
CA ILE A 208 -6.79 15.32 1.89
C ILE A 208 -7.75 16.37 2.45
N MET A 209 -8.80 16.74 1.70
CA MET A 209 -9.85 17.63 2.22
C MET A 209 -10.65 16.96 3.33
N ASP A 210 -10.88 15.65 3.20
CA ASP A 210 -11.56 14.85 4.20
C ASP A 210 -10.75 14.73 5.49
N GLU A 211 -9.46 14.40 5.41
CA GLU A 211 -8.52 14.37 6.54
C GLU A 211 -8.61 15.63 7.42
N ARG A 212 -8.83 16.79 6.79
CA ARG A 212 -8.87 18.10 7.46
C ARG A 212 -10.29 18.55 7.80
N ALA A 213 -11.28 17.67 7.66
CA ALA A 213 -12.70 17.93 7.89
C ALA A 213 -13.18 19.21 7.20
N ALA A 214 -12.78 19.41 5.93
CA ALA A 214 -13.01 20.66 5.19
C ALA A 214 -14.46 20.82 4.68
N SER A 215 -15.45 20.48 5.50
CA SER A 215 -16.89 20.56 5.20
C SER A 215 -17.40 21.97 4.86
N TRP A 216 -16.61 23.00 5.15
CA TRP A 216 -16.90 24.39 4.75
C TRP A 216 -16.69 24.64 3.25
N LEU A 217 -16.01 23.74 2.53
CA LEU A 217 -15.90 23.80 1.08
C LEU A 217 -17.22 23.36 0.45
N THR A 218 -17.64 24.09 -0.59
CA THR A 218 -18.70 23.59 -1.48
C THR A 218 -18.16 22.45 -2.32
N ARG A 219 -19.02 21.53 -2.75
CA ARG A 219 -18.62 20.43 -3.63
C ARG A 219 -17.93 20.94 -4.89
N LYS A 220 -18.44 22.02 -5.49
CA LYS A 220 -17.81 22.63 -6.67
C LYS A 220 -16.39 23.18 -6.40
N ARG A 221 -16.14 23.71 -5.20
CA ARG A 221 -14.79 24.17 -4.81
C ARG A 221 -13.85 23.01 -4.54
N SER A 222 -14.31 21.92 -3.93
CA SER A 222 -13.48 20.74 -3.73
C SER A 222 -13.06 20.12 -5.08
N GLU A 223 -14.00 19.97 -6.02
CA GLU A 223 -13.68 19.50 -7.38
C GLU A 223 -12.66 20.42 -8.07
N ALA A 224 -12.83 21.75 -7.96
CA ALA A 224 -11.89 22.71 -8.55
C ALA A 224 -10.46 22.54 -8.00
N ILE A 225 -10.32 22.31 -6.69
CA ILE A 225 -9.00 22.04 -6.07
C ILE A 225 -8.44 20.70 -6.57
N ALA A 226 -9.26 19.66 -6.68
CA ALA A 226 -8.84 18.34 -7.14
C ALA A 226 -8.40 18.35 -8.61
N PHE A 227 -9.14 19.03 -9.51
CA PHE A 227 -8.73 19.22 -10.91
C PHE A 227 -7.44 20.05 -11.03
N ALA A 228 -7.25 21.06 -10.19
CA ALA A 228 -5.99 21.81 -10.16
C ALA A 228 -4.80 20.90 -9.79
N ALA A 229 -4.94 20.09 -8.73
CA ALA A 229 -3.91 19.13 -8.31
C ALA A 229 -3.61 18.09 -9.39
N GLN A 230 -4.66 17.54 -10.02
CA GLN A 230 -4.57 16.61 -11.14
C GLN A 230 -3.78 17.19 -12.32
N CYS A 231 -4.06 18.43 -12.72
CA CYS A 231 -3.36 19.09 -13.82
C CYS A 231 -1.91 19.46 -13.47
N ILE A 232 -1.63 19.89 -12.24
CA ILE A 232 -0.26 20.15 -11.78
C ILE A 232 0.56 18.86 -11.87
N TYR A 233 0.03 17.75 -11.35
CA TYR A 233 0.72 16.47 -11.40
C TYR A 233 1.01 16.00 -12.84
N ALA A 234 0.03 16.09 -13.74
CA ALA A 234 0.24 15.76 -15.16
C ALA A 234 1.30 16.67 -15.81
N SER A 235 1.27 17.96 -15.52
CA SER A 235 2.22 18.93 -16.05
C SER A 235 3.66 18.67 -15.60
N GLU A 236 3.87 18.27 -14.34
CA GLU A 236 5.19 17.88 -13.82
C GLU A 236 5.76 16.62 -14.50
N LEU A 237 4.90 15.82 -15.13
CA LEU A 237 5.30 14.67 -15.96
C LEU A 237 5.47 15.04 -17.44
N GLY A 238 5.36 16.32 -17.80
CA GLY A 238 5.42 16.80 -19.17
C GLY A 238 4.19 16.44 -20.00
N TYR A 239 3.04 16.23 -19.36
CA TYR A 239 1.79 15.83 -20.00
C TYR A 239 0.71 16.92 -19.90
N THR A 240 -0.18 16.94 -20.89
CA THR A 240 -1.36 17.82 -20.95
C THR A 240 -2.59 16.90 -20.89
N LEU A 241 -3.47 17.13 -19.93
CA LEU A 241 -4.72 16.35 -19.82
C LEU A 241 -5.78 16.90 -20.79
N TYR A 242 -5.53 18.09 -21.31
CA TYR A 242 -6.34 18.73 -22.32
C TYR A 242 -5.76 18.46 -23.71
N ASN A 243 -6.51 17.75 -24.56
CA ASN A 243 -6.15 17.63 -25.98
C ASN A 243 -6.60 18.89 -26.74
N ALA A 244 -5.88 19.99 -26.54
CA ALA A 244 -6.14 21.23 -27.25
C ALA A 244 -6.04 21.04 -28.77
N ILE A 245 -7.12 21.33 -29.49
CA ILE A 245 -7.01 21.63 -30.92
C ILE A 245 -6.56 23.10 -31.02
N PRO A 246 -5.40 23.42 -31.62
CA PRO A 246 -4.92 24.79 -31.72
C PRO A 246 -5.98 25.73 -32.33
N GLY A 247 -6.29 26.81 -31.61
CA GLY A 247 -7.26 27.82 -32.06
C GLY A 247 -8.73 27.52 -31.74
N ILE A 248 -9.04 26.36 -31.15
CA ILE A 248 -10.40 26.01 -30.72
C ILE A 248 -10.43 26.00 -29.18
N PRO A 249 -11.23 26.86 -28.53
CA PRO A 249 -11.42 26.80 -27.09
C PRO A 249 -12.02 25.47 -26.66
N ALA A 250 -11.62 24.97 -25.48
CA ALA A 250 -12.26 23.81 -24.88
C ALA A 250 -13.76 24.08 -24.68
N THR A 251 -14.61 23.12 -25.01
CA THR A 251 -16.06 23.22 -24.77
C THR A 251 -16.51 22.15 -23.79
N GLY A 252 -17.59 22.45 -23.05
CA GLY A 252 -18.20 21.51 -22.11
C GLY A 252 -17.22 20.99 -21.07
N ASP A 253 -17.16 19.66 -20.97
CA ASP A 253 -16.44 18.95 -19.92
C ASP A 253 -14.91 19.17 -19.99
N ASP A 254 -14.33 19.54 -21.13
CA ASP A 254 -12.87 19.71 -21.26
C ASP A 254 -12.36 21.05 -20.70
N ARG A 255 -13.26 22.04 -20.50
CA ARG A 255 -12.85 23.39 -20.08
C ARG A 255 -12.16 23.41 -18.73
N LYS A 256 -12.50 22.49 -17.82
CA LYS A 256 -11.87 22.38 -16.50
C LYS A 256 -10.38 22.03 -16.60
N PHE A 257 -9.98 21.21 -17.57
CA PHE A 257 -8.58 20.86 -17.79
C PHE A 257 -7.79 22.02 -18.38
N GLU A 258 -8.36 22.78 -19.32
CA GLU A 258 -7.72 23.99 -19.85
C GLU A 258 -7.40 25.01 -18.74
N VAL A 259 -8.35 25.25 -17.82
CA VAL A 259 -8.13 26.16 -16.68
C VAL A 259 -7.14 25.54 -15.69
N GLY A 260 -7.23 24.24 -15.44
CA GLY A 260 -6.29 23.51 -14.59
C GLY A 260 -4.84 23.63 -15.08
N GLU A 261 -4.62 23.63 -16.39
CA GLU A 261 -3.29 23.85 -16.98
C GLU A 261 -2.78 25.28 -16.82
N LYS A 262 -3.65 26.28 -16.89
CA LYS A 262 -3.28 27.67 -16.56
C LYS A 262 -2.83 27.78 -15.10
N ILE A 263 -3.54 27.08 -14.19
CA ILE A 263 -3.17 26.99 -12.77
C ILE A 263 -1.82 26.27 -12.62
N ALA A 264 -1.64 25.12 -13.28
CA ALA A 264 -0.38 24.37 -13.26
C ALA A 264 0.81 25.22 -13.72
N ALA A 265 0.66 25.94 -14.83
CA ALA A 265 1.68 26.85 -15.34
C ALA A 265 1.98 28.00 -14.37
N ALA A 266 0.98 28.51 -13.64
CA ALA A 266 1.19 29.53 -12.62
C ALA A 266 1.99 28.97 -11.42
N VAL A 267 1.64 27.77 -10.95
CA VAL A 267 2.33 27.07 -9.86
C VAL A 267 3.78 26.76 -10.23
N ALA A 268 4.03 26.29 -11.45
CA ALA A 268 5.39 26.03 -11.97
C ALA A 268 6.27 27.30 -12.00
N ARG A 269 5.68 28.49 -12.14
CA ARG A 269 6.37 29.79 -12.02
C ARG A 269 6.56 30.29 -10.58
N GLY A 270 6.23 29.46 -9.58
CA GLY A 270 6.34 29.80 -8.15
C GLY A 270 5.12 30.49 -7.56
N THR A 271 3.99 30.52 -8.28
CA THR A 271 2.74 31.09 -7.75
C THR A 271 2.08 30.08 -6.82
N HIS A 272 2.30 30.21 -5.51
CA HIS A 272 1.69 29.30 -4.54
C HIS A 272 0.23 29.64 -4.23
N LYS A 273 -0.18 30.90 -4.30
CA LYS A 273 -1.59 31.29 -4.12
C LYS A 273 -2.25 31.48 -5.47
N VAL A 274 -3.20 30.63 -5.82
CA VAL A 274 -3.90 30.70 -7.10
C VAL A 274 -4.65 32.04 -7.18
N PRO A 275 -4.45 32.84 -8.26
CA PRO A 275 -5.17 34.09 -8.43
C PRO A 275 -6.68 33.87 -8.44
N THR A 276 -7.42 34.75 -7.76
CA THR A 276 -8.90 34.70 -7.71
C THR A 276 -9.56 34.71 -9.10
N SER A 277 -8.91 35.29 -10.10
CA SER A 277 -9.38 35.21 -11.49
C SER A 277 -9.39 33.77 -12.03
N LEU A 278 -8.34 32.97 -11.77
CA LEU A 278 -8.28 31.56 -12.17
C LEU A 278 -9.19 30.67 -11.32
N GLU A 279 -9.35 31.01 -10.04
CA GLU A 279 -10.34 30.36 -9.18
C GLU A 279 -11.76 30.50 -9.75
N ASN A 280 -12.15 31.73 -10.10
CA ASN A 280 -13.46 32.00 -10.70
C ASN A 280 -13.59 31.32 -12.07
N GLU A 281 -12.55 31.36 -12.91
CA GLU A 281 -12.56 30.69 -14.22
C GLU A 281 -12.77 29.17 -14.08
N MET A 282 -12.16 28.53 -13.08
CA MET A 282 -12.33 27.11 -12.81
C MET A 282 -13.77 26.80 -12.35
N ILE A 283 -14.34 27.64 -11.49
CA ILE A 283 -15.73 27.48 -11.05
C ILE A 283 -16.71 27.62 -12.21
N GLU A 284 -16.50 28.57 -13.12
CA GLU A 284 -17.32 28.70 -14.33
C GLU A 284 -17.14 27.50 -15.26
N ALA A 285 -15.92 27.00 -15.43
CA ALA A 285 -15.66 25.79 -16.21
C ALA A 285 -16.47 24.59 -15.67
N LEU A 286 -16.49 24.39 -14.35
CA LEU A 286 -17.26 23.33 -13.70
C LEU A 286 -18.78 23.55 -13.73
N LYS A 287 -19.27 24.77 -13.96
CA LYS A 287 -20.72 25.01 -14.15
C LYS A 287 -21.19 24.55 -15.53
N GLY A 288 -20.33 24.66 -16.55
CA GLY A 288 -20.62 24.21 -17.91
C GLY A 288 -20.50 22.70 -18.10
N ASP A 289 -19.87 22.01 -17.17
CA ASP A 289 -19.72 20.56 -17.18
C ASP A 289 -21.05 19.86 -16.81
N SER A 290 -21.44 18.89 -17.63
CA SER A 290 -22.72 18.19 -17.50
C SER A 290 -22.85 17.41 -16.19
N HIS A 291 -21.74 16.97 -15.62
CA HIS A 291 -21.68 16.25 -14.36
C HIS A 291 -21.71 17.20 -13.15
N TYR A 292 -21.05 18.36 -13.24
CA TYR A 292 -20.84 19.26 -12.10
C TYR A 292 -21.75 20.50 -12.04
N GLY A 293 -22.49 20.78 -13.11
CA GLY A 293 -23.36 21.95 -13.23
C GLY A 293 -24.36 22.11 -12.08
N HIS A 294 -24.89 21.00 -11.59
CA HIS A 294 -25.97 20.97 -10.58
C HIS A 294 -25.52 20.97 -9.11
N TYR A 295 -24.21 20.86 -8.82
CA TYR A 295 -23.76 20.83 -7.43
C TYR A 295 -23.81 22.22 -6.79
N SER A 296 -24.67 22.37 -5.78
CA SER A 296 -24.85 23.60 -4.99
C SER A 296 -24.67 23.42 -3.47
N GLY A 297 -24.36 22.21 -3.00
CA GLY A 297 -24.19 21.90 -1.58
C GLY A 297 -22.76 22.01 -1.05
N ASN A 298 -22.65 22.08 0.28
CA ASN A 298 -21.40 21.87 1.00
C ASN A 298 -20.94 20.41 0.87
N THR A 299 -19.64 20.20 1.02
CA THR A 299 -19.06 18.86 1.19
C THR A 299 -19.37 18.34 2.60
N PHE A 300 -19.28 17.03 2.78
CA PHE A 300 -19.55 16.37 4.05
C PHE A 300 -18.27 15.78 4.67
N TYR A 301 -17.12 16.30 4.27
CA TYR A 301 -15.80 15.92 4.80
C TYR A 301 -15.78 16.02 6.33
N ASN A 302 -15.57 14.88 6.99
CA ASN A 302 -15.76 14.71 8.42
C ASN A 302 -14.51 14.15 9.12
N GLY A 303 -13.40 13.97 8.39
CA GLY A 303 -12.17 13.41 8.94
C GLY A 303 -12.05 11.93 8.60
N ILE A 304 -10.84 11.51 8.24
CA ILE A 304 -10.52 10.08 8.08
C ILE A 304 -10.58 9.43 9.45
N ILE A 305 -11.45 8.44 9.59
CA ILE A 305 -11.55 7.69 10.84
C ILE A 305 -10.53 6.55 10.77
N GLU A 306 -9.52 6.55 11.63
CA GLU A 306 -8.66 5.38 11.82
C GLU A 306 -9.51 4.25 12.45
N ARG A 307 -10.21 3.47 11.62
CA ARG A 307 -10.91 2.26 12.05
C ARG A 307 -9.94 1.10 11.98
N GLU A 308 -9.68 0.45 13.11
CA GLU A 308 -9.22 -0.94 13.11
C GLU A 308 -10.41 -1.77 12.58
N ASP A 309 -10.41 -2.13 11.30
CA ASP A 309 -11.50 -2.91 10.70
C ASP A 309 -11.19 -4.41 10.85
N PRO A 310 -11.85 -5.14 11.76
CA PRO A 310 -11.60 -6.57 11.96
C PRO A 310 -12.12 -7.44 10.81
N ASP A 311 -13.00 -6.93 9.94
CA ASP A 311 -13.67 -7.71 8.89
C ASP A 311 -12.85 -7.83 7.59
N TRP A 312 -11.66 -7.23 7.53
CA TRP A 312 -10.70 -7.41 6.45
C TRP A 312 -9.38 -8.02 6.96
N GLY A 313 -9.48 -9.25 7.47
CA GLY A 313 -8.38 -10.07 7.99
C GLY A 313 -7.37 -10.58 6.94
N GLY A 314 -6.98 -9.75 5.99
CA GLY A 314 -5.79 -9.99 5.16
C GLY A 314 -4.55 -9.42 5.88
N PRO A 315 -3.40 -10.13 5.89
CA PRO A 315 -2.19 -9.60 6.50
C PRO A 315 -1.84 -8.24 5.89
N VAL A 316 -1.46 -7.28 6.74
CA VAL A 316 -0.83 -6.04 6.29
C VAL A 316 0.52 -6.43 5.68
N ILE A 317 0.57 -6.63 4.37
CA ILE A 317 1.82 -6.90 3.65
C ILE A 317 2.62 -5.59 3.70
N PRO A 318 3.77 -5.55 4.40
CA PRO A 318 4.65 -4.38 4.34
C PRO A 318 5.04 -4.17 2.88
N SER A 319 4.90 -2.93 2.39
CA SER A 319 5.34 -2.60 1.03
C SER A 319 6.81 -3.00 0.89
N GLN A 320 7.12 -3.85 -0.10
CA GLN A 320 8.50 -4.16 -0.44
C GLN A 320 9.10 -2.89 -1.03
N ILE A 321 9.97 -2.24 -0.24
CA ILE A 321 10.77 -1.07 -0.64
C ILE A 321 11.83 -1.52 -1.65
#